data_AF-A0A7I0IT09-F1
#
_entry.id   AF-A0A7I0IT09-F1
#
_cell.length_a   1.000
_cell.length_b   1.000
_cell.length_c   1.000
_cell.angle_alpha   90.00
_cell.angle_beta   90.00
_cell.angle_gamma   90.00
#
_symmetry.space_group_name_H-M   'P 1'
#
loop_
_entity.id
_entity.type
_entity.pdbx_description
1 polymer ?
#
loop_
_entity_poly.entity_id
_entity_poly.type
_entity_poly.pdbx_seq_one_letter_code
_entity_poly.pdbx_strand_id
1 'polypeptide(L)'
;MKKILLKYRHGFLLIFPLLLVIFSYREANTRFSYDLSRFYEKTDHSKEETVIVSYLTSNESSKLSHRRKRELARAIVRFSQKLQLPDGTMFGEYPPIPTLFLLAWAKTRSDLQPNLTKGYGILALSEIFVREFELSSGVKINRDYDIHIDSIQFKMVLLKLKEYLAEGKSAKEAYQKLYGTNLSANEWEILISNYKKIYEYVISESKP
;
A
#
# COMPACT_ATOMS: atom_id res chain seq x y z
N MET A 1 -5.49 -61.98 15.31
CA MET A 1 -5.92 -60.57 15.12
C MET A 1 -4.88 -59.77 14.34
N LYS A 2 -4.81 -59.91 12.99
CA LYS A 2 -3.84 -59.18 12.13
C LYS A 2 -4.37 -58.83 10.73
N LYS A 3 -5.69 -58.82 10.50
CA LYS A 3 -6.28 -58.53 9.17
C LYS A 3 -7.06 -57.21 9.07
N ILE A 4 -7.37 -56.56 10.19
CA ILE A 4 -8.18 -55.32 10.20
C ILE A 4 -7.30 -54.06 10.05
N LEU A 5 -6.04 -54.11 10.50
CA LEU A 5 -5.14 -52.95 10.47
C LEU A 5 -4.66 -52.55 9.05
N LEU A 6 -4.67 -53.48 8.08
CA LEU A 6 -4.21 -53.19 6.71
C LEU A 6 -5.25 -52.48 5.83
N LYS A 7 -6.54 -52.58 6.15
CA LYS A 7 -7.62 -51.88 5.40
C LYS A 7 -7.62 -50.37 5.64
N TYR A 8 -7.14 -49.92 6.80
CA TYR A 8 -7.08 -48.48 7.14
C TYR A 8 -5.79 -47.78 6.70
N ARG A 9 -4.74 -48.53 6.34
CA ARG A 9 -3.46 -47.96 5.92
C ARG A 9 -3.50 -47.32 4.52
N HIS A 10 -4.41 -47.77 3.65
CA HIS A 10 -4.54 -47.28 2.28
C HIS A 10 -5.67 -46.25 2.11
N GLY A 11 -6.69 -46.28 2.97
CA GLY A 11 -7.77 -45.27 2.96
C GLY A 11 -7.29 -43.88 3.37
N PHE A 12 -6.40 -43.80 4.38
CA PHE A 12 -5.81 -42.54 4.82
C PHE A 12 -4.89 -41.91 3.75
N LEU A 13 -4.25 -42.75 2.94
CA LEU A 13 -3.37 -42.35 1.84
C LEU A 13 -4.12 -41.64 0.70
N LEU A 14 -5.43 -41.86 0.55
CA LEU A 14 -6.28 -41.13 -0.39
C LEU A 14 -6.95 -39.91 0.24
N ILE A 15 -7.23 -39.94 1.55
CA ILE A 15 -7.81 -38.81 2.28
C ILE A 15 -6.84 -37.62 2.33
N PHE A 16 -5.55 -37.87 2.54
CA PHE A 16 -4.54 -36.80 2.61
C PHE A 16 -4.40 -35.98 1.31
N PRO A 17 -4.24 -36.57 0.10
CA PRO A 17 -4.23 -35.80 -1.13
C PRO A 17 -5.60 -35.16 -1.44
N LEU A 18 -6.72 -35.80 -1.08
CA LEU A 18 -8.04 -35.20 -1.26
C LEU A 18 -8.23 -33.96 -0.37
N LEU A 19 -7.78 -34.02 0.89
CA LEU A 19 -7.75 -32.88 1.80
C LEU A 19 -6.81 -31.79 1.29
N LEU A 20 -5.64 -32.13 0.74
CA LEU A 20 -4.76 -31.16 0.09
C LEU A 20 -5.45 -30.47 -1.09
N VAL A 21 -6.21 -31.19 -1.92
CA VAL A 21 -6.97 -30.59 -3.03
C VAL A 21 -8.08 -29.68 -2.51
N ILE A 22 -8.82 -30.09 -1.47
CA ILE A 22 -9.89 -29.29 -0.86
C ILE A 22 -9.32 -28.05 -0.15
N PHE A 23 -8.23 -28.17 0.60
CA PHE A 23 -7.54 -27.04 1.22
C PHE A 23 -6.91 -26.15 0.15
N SER A 24 -6.33 -26.69 -0.92
CA SER A 24 -5.81 -25.90 -2.04
C SER A 24 -6.91 -25.16 -2.78
N TYR A 25 -8.11 -25.75 -2.95
CA TYR A 25 -9.25 -25.10 -3.60
C TYR A 25 -9.88 -24.03 -2.69
N ARG A 26 -9.99 -24.30 -1.39
CA ARG A 26 -10.48 -23.34 -0.40
C ARG A 26 -9.49 -22.19 -0.21
N GLU A 27 -8.20 -22.48 -0.25
CA GLU A 27 -7.13 -21.48 -0.22
C GLU A 27 -7.04 -20.75 -1.57
N ALA A 28 -7.32 -21.40 -2.71
CA ALA A 28 -7.42 -20.76 -4.03
C ALA A 28 -8.52 -19.69 -4.10
N ASN A 29 -9.66 -19.91 -3.45
CA ASN A 29 -10.68 -18.87 -3.28
C ASN A 29 -10.28 -17.75 -2.30
N THR A 30 -9.14 -17.89 -1.61
CA THR A 30 -8.51 -16.82 -0.83
C THR A 30 -7.17 -16.34 -1.44
N ARG A 31 -6.72 -16.92 -2.56
CA ARG A 31 -5.43 -16.59 -3.20
C ARG A 31 -5.61 -15.46 -4.20
N PHE A 32 -5.72 -14.26 -3.64
CA PHE A 32 -5.33 -12.99 -4.26
C PHE A 32 -3.81 -12.91 -4.60
N SER A 33 -3.11 -14.04 -4.74
CA SER A 33 -1.64 -14.12 -4.69
C SER A 33 -0.98 -14.87 -5.85
N TYR A 34 -1.72 -15.41 -6.83
CA TYR A 34 -1.11 -16.20 -7.92
C TYR A 34 -1.09 -15.54 -9.31
N ASP A 35 -1.66 -14.34 -9.48
CA ASP A 35 -1.75 -13.70 -10.81
C ASP A 35 -1.04 -12.34 -10.92
N LEU A 36 -0.06 -12.08 -10.06
CA LEU A 36 0.70 -10.82 -10.09
C LEU A 36 2.12 -11.00 -10.62
N SER A 37 2.71 -12.21 -10.63
CA SER A 37 4.11 -12.39 -11.03
C SER A 37 4.36 -12.38 -12.54
N ARG A 38 3.31 -12.40 -13.39
CA ARG A 38 3.43 -12.35 -14.86
C ARG A 38 3.21 -10.96 -15.47
N PHE A 39 2.83 -9.95 -14.67
CA PHE A 39 2.59 -8.57 -15.13
C PHE A 39 3.71 -7.58 -14.79
N TYR A 40 4.77 -8.01 -14.11
CA TYR A 40 5.89 -7.13 -13.76
C TYR A 40 7.04 -7.35 -14.74
N GLU A 41 7.14 -6.49 -15.74
CA GLU A 41 8.43 -6.18 -16.34
C GLU A 41 9.39 -5.81 -15.21
N LYS A 42 10.55 -6.48 -15.15
CA LYS A 42 11.67 -6.10 -14.30
C LYS A 42 12.22 -4.75 -14.77
N THR A 43 11.46 -3.67 -14.57
CA THR A 43 12.02 -2.33 -14.55
C THR A 43 12.79 -2.18 -13.23
N ASP A 44 13.78 -1.29 -13.21
CA ASP A 44 14.77 -1.09 -12.13
C ASP A 44 14.14 -0.59 -10.81
N HIS A 45 13.15 -1.29 -10.25
CA HIS A 45 12.50 -0.97 -8.99
C HIS A 45 13.48 -0.90 -7.84
N SER A 46 14.61 -1.60 -7.92
CA SER A 46 15.71 -1.49 -6.97
C SER A 46 16.35 -0.10 -6.96
N LYS A 47 16.42 0.60 -8.10
CA LYS A 47 16.95 1.97 -8.17
C LYS A 47 15.98 2.96 -7.55
N GLU A 48 14.69 2.88 -7.88
CA GLU A 48 13.65 3.72 -7.25
C GLU A 48 13.59 3.50 -5.73
N GLU A 49 13.62 2.24 -5.28
CA GLU A 49 13.67 1.93 -3.85
C GLU A 49 14.90 2.55 -3.18
N THR A 50 16.07 2.46 -3.83
CA THR A 50 17.32 3.02 -3.32
C THR A 50 17.24 4.54 -3.18
N VAL A 51 16.69 5.23 -4.19
CA VAL A 51 16.50 6.69 -4.15
C VAL A 51 15.55 7.10 -3.02
N ILE A 52 14.43 6.38 -2.83
CA ILE A 52 13.52 6.66 -1.71
C ILE A 52 14.21 6.42 -0.36
N VAL A 53 14.99 5.33 -0.24
CA VAL A 53 15.75 5.05 0.99
C VAL A 53 16.80 6.13 1.25
N SER A 54 17.48 6.65 0.21
CA SER A 54 18.39 7.79 0.29
C SER A 54 17.68 9.00 0.88
N TYR A 55 16.56 9.41 0.26
CA TYR A 55 15.72 10.51 0.73
C TYR A 55 15.25 10.34 2.18
N LEU A 56 14.77 9.14 2.53
CA LEU A 56 14.33 8.84 3.91
C LEU A 56 15.50 8.87 4.90
N THR A 57 16.74 8.68 4.44
CA THR A 57 17.95 8.69 5.27
C THR A 57 18.50 10.09 5.46
N SER A 58 18.51 10.92 4.41
CA SER A 58 18.91 12.33 4.48
C SER A 58 17.90 13.21 5.22
N ASN A 59 16.63 12.80 5.28
CA ASN A 59 15.61 13.52 6.01
C ASN A 59 15.75 13.33 7.54
N GLU A 60 16.44 14.26 8.20
CA GLU A 60 16.74 14.25 9.64
C GLU A 60 15.51 14.15 10.55
N SER A 61 14.32 14.51 10.06
CA SER A 61 13.05 14.42 10.81
C SER A 61 12.53 12.98 10.99
N SER A 62 12.97 12.04 10.15
CA SER A 62 12.49 10.66 10.17
C SER A 62 13.19 9.82 11.26
N LYS A 63 12.47 9.53 12.35
CA LYS A 63 12.91 8.58 13.40
C LYS A 63 12.76 7.10 13.03
N LEU A 64 12.42 6.79 11.77
CA LEU A 64 12.27 5.41 11.31
C LEU A 64 13.60 4.65 11.35
N SER A 65 13.57 3.39 11.75
CA SER A 65 14.74 2.51 11.62
C SER A 65 15.07 2.25 10.15
N HIS A 66 16.34 1.93 9.83
CA HIS A 66 16.74 1.60 8.46
C HIS A 66 15.92 0.46 7.85
N ARG A 67 15.57 -0.56 8.65
CA ARG A 67 14.68 -1.64 8.23
C ARG A 67 13.31 -1.09 7.82
N ARG A 68 12.71 -0.23 8.65
CA ARG A 68 11.40 0.35 8.36
C ARG A 68 11.41 1.27 7.15
N LYS A 69 12.48 2.05 6.95
CA LYS A 69 12.67 2.86 5.73
C LYS A 69 12.64 2.00 4.46
N ARG A 70 13.32 0.85 4.46
CA ARG A 70 13.29 -0.11 3.33
C ARG A 70 11.92 -0.74 3.12
N GLU A 71 11.22 -1.13 4.20
CA GLU A 71 9.86 -1.67 4.11
C GLU A 71 8.88 -0.66 3.51
N LEU A 72 8.95 0.61 3.95
CA LEU A 72 8.14 1.69 3.42
C LEU A 72 8.46 1.98 1.95
N ALA A 73 9.75 2.07 1.58
CA ALA A 73 10.17 2.28 0.20
C ALA A 73 9.66 1.18 -0.74
N ARG A 74 9.80 -0.10 -0.34
CA ARG A 74 9.25 -1.24 -1.09
C ARG A 74 7.74 -1.17 -1.25
N ALA A 75 7.03 -0.80 -0.19
CA ALA A 75 5.58 -0.63 -0.25
C ALA A 75 5.20 0.47 -1.25
N ILE A 76 5.84 1.64 -1.15
CA ILE A 76 5.59 2.77 -2.05
C ILE A 76 5.83 2.38 -3.52
N VAL A 77 6.99 1.80 -3.86
CA VAL A 77 7.30 1.41 -5.25
C VAL A 77 6.34 0.35 -5.76
N ARG A 78 6.00 -0.64 -4.95
CA ARG A 78 5.05 -1.69 -5.35
C ARG A 78 3.65 -1.16 -5.63
N PHE A 79 3.21 -0.17 -4.85
CA PHE A 79 1.86 0.37 -4.94
C PHE A 79 1.76 1.54 -5.92
N SER A 80 2.86 2.25 -6.19
CA SER A 80 2.91 3.30 -7.20
C SER A 80 2.63 2.76 -8.60
N GLN A 81 3.11 1.55 -8.91
CA GLN A 81 2.79 0.84 -10.16
C GLN A 81 1.29 0.60 -10.36
N LYS A 82 0.52 0.55 -9.27
CA LYS A 82 -0.92 0.32 -9.30
C LYS A 82 -1.70 1.63 -9.33
N LEU A 83 -1.06 2.76 -9.07
CA LEU A 83 -1.68 4.07 -9.07
C LEU A 83 -1.74 4.58 -10.51
N GLN A 84 -2.95 4.62 -11.07
CA GLN A 84 -3.23 5.26 -12.33
C GLN A 84 -3.88 6.61 -12.03
N LEU A 85 -3.16 7.68 -12.32
CA LEU A 85 -3.69 9.03 -12.25
C LEU A 85 -4.34 9.38 -13.59
N PRO A 86 -5.42 10.18 -13.61
CA PRO A 86 -6.03 10.65 -14.86
C PRO A 86 -5.01 11.37 -15.76
N ASP A 87 -5.18 11.25 -17.07
CA ASP A 87 -4.32 11.94 -18.05
C ASP A 87 -4.31 13.45 -17.82
N GLY A 88 -3.13 14.06 -17.90
CA GLY A 88 -2.94 15.50 -17.68
C GLY A 88 -2.94 15.94 -16.20
N THR A 89 -2.99 15.02 -15.24
CA THR A 89 -2.82 15.36 -13.81
C THR A 89 -1.46 16.02 -13.59
N MET A 90 -1.43 17.20 -12.97
CA MET A 90 -0.20 17.90 -12.59
C MET A 90 -0.23 18.20 -11.08
N PHE A 91 0.93 18.09 -10.42
CA PHE A 91 1.08 18.47 -9.02
C PHE A 91 1.77 19.84 -8.95
N GLY A 92 0.97 20.90 -9.11
CA GLY A 92 1.48 22.24 -9.40
C GLY A 92 2.01 22.29 -10.84
N GLU A 93 3.29 22.60 -11.01
CA GLU A 93 3.96 22.67 -12.32
C GLU A 93 4.71 21.37 -12.67
N TYR A 94 4.65 20.35 -11.79
CA TYR A 94 5.46 19.14 -11.91
C TYR A 94 4.64 17.97 -12.48
N PRO A 95 5.26 17.10 -13.30
CA PRO A 95 4.61 15.91 -13.83
C PRO A 95 4.27 14.93 -12.70
N PRO A 96 3.23 14.10 -12.87
CA PRO A 96 2.77 13.19 -11.82
C PRO A 96 3.64 11.94 -11.76
N ILE A 97 4.61 11.88 -10.85
CA ILE A 97 5.40 10.67 -10.57
C ILE A 97 4.72 9.90 -9.43
N PRO A 98 4.08 8.74 -9.68
CA PRO A 98 3.27 8.03 -8.69
C PRO A 98 4.05 7.67 -7.42
N THR A 99 5.31 7.26 -7.56
CA THR A 99 6.19 6.88 -6.44
C THR A 99 6.43 8.06 -5.51
N LEU A 100 6.74 9.24 -6.05
CA LEU A 100 6.96 10.46 -5.26
C LEU A 100 5.66 10.99 -4.66
N PHE A 101 4.53 10.83 -5.37
CA PHE A 101 3.22 11.20 -4.85
C PHE A 101 2.86 10.39 -3.61
N LEU A 102 3.03 9.07 -3.63
CA LEU A 102 2.76 8.23 -2.45
C LEU A 102 3.68 8.54 -1.26
N LEU A 103 4.95 8.89 -1.54
CA LEU A 103 5.88 9.34 -0.50
C LEU A 103 5.46 10.69 0.09
N ALA A 104 5.12 11.66 -0.77
CA ALA A 104 4.62 12.97 -0.36
C ALA A 104 3.33 12.84 0.45
N TRP A 105 2.45 11.93 0.05
CA TRP A 105 1.22 11.61 0.78
C TRP A 105 1.53 11.13 2.20
N ALA A 106 2.39 10.13 2.35
CA ALA A 106 2.81 9.65 3.67
C ALA A 106 3.47 10.76 4.51
N LYS A 107 4.30 11.60 3.90
CA LYS A 107 4.92 12.77 4.56
C LYS A 107 3.86 13.78 5.02
N THR A 108 2.86 14.08 4.21
CA THR A 108 1.80 15.03 4.58
C THR A 108 0.93 14.51 5.72
N ARG A 109 0.55 13.22 5.67
CA ARG A 109 -0.39 12.65 6.64
C ARG A 109 0.24 12.42 8.00
N SER A 110 1.49 11.96 8.00
CA SER A 110 2.10 11.48 9.23
C SER A 110 3.48 12.02 9.54
N ASP A 111 4.00 12.90 8.69
CA ASP A 111 5.40 13.28 8.73
C ASP A 111 6.37 12.09 8.69
N LEU A 112 5.91 10.97 8.12
CA LEU A 112 6.58 9.66 8.11
C LEU A 112 6.70 9.00 9.51
N GLN A 113 5.79 9.34 10.43
CA GLN A 113 5.72 8.76 11.77
C GLN A 113 4.44 7.92 11.93
N PRO A 114 4.52 6.59 12.06
CA PRO A 114 3.35 5.72 12.02
C PRO A 114 2.46 5.78 13.28
N ASN A 115 2.96 6.38 14.37
CA ASN A 115 2.26 6.45 15.65
C ASN A 115 1.71 7.86 15.85
N LEU A 116 0.48 8.08 15.42
CA LEU A 116 -0.18 9.39 15.52
C LEU A 116 -1.50 9.28 16.26
N THR A 117 -1.84 10.35 16.97
CA THR A 117 -3.15 10.49 17.62
C THR A 117 -4.29 10.68 16.62
N LYS A 118 -3.98 11.13 15.40
CA LYS A 118 -4.97 11.46 14.37
C LYS A 118 -5.51 10.26 13.57
N GLY A 119 -4.93 9.07 13.72
CA GLY A 119 -5.35 7.87 12.99
C GLY A 119 -4.30 6.78 12.94
N TYR A 120 -4.59 5.72 12.20
CA TYR A 120 -3.74 4.55 12.13
C TYR A 120 -2.63 4.68 11.07
N GLY A 121 -1.41 4.34 11.48
CA GLY A 121 -0.28 4.12 10.59
C GLY A 121 0.26 5.36 9.87
N ILE A 122 1.03 5.12 8.82
CA ILE A 122 1.76 6.15 8.06
C ILE A 122 0.84 7.04 7.22
N LEU A 123 -0.39 6.61 6.96
CA LEU A 123 -1.40 7.40 6.24
C LEU A 123 -2.41 8.08 7.19
N ALA A 124 -2.28 7.88 8.51
CA ALA A 124 -3.18 8.41 9.52
C ALA A 124 -4.66 8.19 9.16
N LEU A 125 -5.01 6.92 8.89
CA LEU A 125 -6.36 6.51 8.49
C LEU A 125 -7.33 6.61 9.68
N SER A 126 -8.54 7.14 9.45
CA SER A 126 -9.56 7.22 10.49
C SER A 126 -10.24 5.86 10.71
N GLU A 127 -10.76 5.62 11.92
CA GLU A 127 -11.59 4.44 12.19
C GLU A 127 -12.83 4.38 11.28
N ILE A 128 -13.39 5.53 10.92
CA ILE A 128 -14.52 5.64 10.01
C ILE A 128 -14.14 5.08 8.63
N PHE A 129 -13.01 5.52 8.07
CA PHE A 129 -12.52 5.01 6.78
C PHE A 129 -12.32 3.49 6.82
N VAL A 130 -11.68 2.97 7.88
CA VAL A 130 -11.42 1.53 8.00
C VAL A 130 -12.74 0.75 8.03
N ARG A 131 -13.73 1.19 8.81
CA ARG A 131 -15.04 0.53 8.87
C ARG A 131 -15.77 0.55 7.54
N GLU A 132 -15.78 1.68 6.84
CA GLU A 132 -16.39 1.78 5.52
C GLU A 132 -15.70 0.88 4.50
N PHE A 133 -14.37 0.78 4.57
CA PHE A 133 -13.62 -0.15 3.74
C PHE A 133 -13.98 -1.61 4.05
N GLU A 134 -14.06 -2.02 5.31
CA GLU A 134 -14.44 -3.38 5.69
C GLU A 134 -15.85 -3.74 5.20
N LEU A 135 -16.81 -2.83 5.36
CA LEU A 135 -18.20 -3.02 4.92
C LEU A 135 -18.29 -3.22 3.40
N SER A 136 -17.55 -2.41 2.64
CA SER A 136 -17.59 -2.46 1.18
C SER A 136 -16.75 -3.60 0.58
N SER A 137 -15.66 -4.00 1.24
CA SER A 137 -14.77 -5.07 0.75
C SER A 137 -15.11 -6.46 1.28
N GLY A 138 -15.92 -6.56 2.35
CA GLY A 138 -16.22 -7.82 3.02
C GLY A 138 -15.01 -8.42 3.78
N VAL A 139 -13.97 -7.63 4.01
CA VAL A 139 -12.73 -8.05 4.70
C VAL A 139 -12.71 -7.50 6.12
N LYS A 140 -12.22 -8.28 7.09
CA LYS A 140 -11.91 -7.79 8.44
C LYS A 140 -10.42 -7.45 8.55
N ILE A 141 -10.13 -6.32 9.18
CA ILE A 141 -8.79 -5.75 9.36
C ILE A 141 -8.49 -5.71 10.86
N ASN A 142 -7.39 -6.33 11.27
CA ASN A 142 -6.96 -6.25 12.65
C ASN A 142 -6.39 -4.85 12.97
N ARG A 143 -6.96 -4.16 13.97
CA ARG A 143 -6.55 -2.81 14.40
C ARG A 143 -5.22 -2.83 15.16
N ASP A 144 -4.86 -3.96 15.76
CA ASP A 144 -3.63 -4.09 16.53
C ASP A 144 -2.42 -4.42 15.63
N TYR A 145 -2.66 -4.95 14.43
CA TYR A 145 -1.59 -5.46 13.56
C TYR A 145 -1.71 -5.01 12.11
N ASP A 146 -2.76 -5.45 11.40
CA ASP A 146 -2.89 -5.24 9.96
C ASP A 146 -2.87 -3.77 9.56
N ILE A 147 -3.53 -2.93 10.35
CA ILE A 147 -3.66 -1.49 10.06
C ILE A 147 -2.32 -0.75 10.13
N HIS A 148 -1.33 -1.29 10.84
CA HIS A 148 0.01 -0.70 10.96
C HIS A 148 0.97 -1.15 9.84
N ILE A 149 0.54 -2.07 8.98
CA ILE A 149 1.32 -2.53 7.83
C ILE A 149 1.14 -1.55 6.67
N ASP A 150 2.23 -0.92 6.22
CA ASP A 150 2.18 0.08 5.13
C ASP A 150 1.56 -0.50 3.85
N SER A 151 1.86 -1.75 3.53
CA SER A 151 1.31 -2.42 2.35
C SER A 151 -0.21 -2.59 2.41
N ILE A 152 -0.79 -2.81 3.60
CA ILE A 152 -2.24 -2.91 3.78
C ILE A 152 -2.86 -1.52 3.68
N GLN A 153 -2.25 -0.51 4.33
CA GLN A 153 -2.70 0.88 4.25
C GLN A 153 -2.76 1.38 2.80
N PHE A 154 -1.66 1.26 2.04
CA PHE A 154 -1.63 1.67 0.64
C PHE A 154 -2.62 0.87 -0.22
N LYS A 155 -2.80 -0.43 0.04
CA LYS A 155 -3.79 -1.23 -0.69
C LYS A 155 -5.21 -0.69 -0.49
N MET A 156 -5.63 -0.45 0.75
CA MET A 156 -6.98 0.05 1.04
C MET A 156 -7.21 1.42 0.39
N VAL A 157 -6.28 2.35 0.61
CA VAL A 157 -6.40 3.72 0.12
C VAL A 157 -6.42 3.76 -1.39
N LEU A 158 -5.58 2.98 -2.07
CA LEU A 158 -5.56 2.95 -3.53
C LEU A 158 -6.82 2.32 -4.13
N LEU A 159 -7.40 1.30 -3.48
CA LEU A 159 -8.66 0.73 -3.94
C LEU A 159 -9.78 1.79 -3.89
N LYS A 160 -9.91 2.50 -2.77
CA LYS A 160 -10.89 3.59 -2.63
C LYS A 160 -10.61 4.78 -3.53
N LEU A 161 -9.34 5.13 -3.71
CA LEU A 161 -8.95 6.18 -4.64
C LEU A 161 -9.40 5.83 -6.06
N LYS A 162 -9.17 4.60 -6.51
CA LYS A 162 -9.61 4.13 -7.83
C LYS A 162 -11.11 4.18 -8.01
N GLU A 163 -11.88 3.75 -7.00
CA GLU A 163 -13.34 3.89 -7.02
C GLU A 163 -13.74 5.36 -7.25
N TYR A 164 -13.14 6.30 -6.51
CA TYR A 164 -13.47 7.72 -6.64
C TYR A 164 -13.03 8.36 -7.94
N LEU A 165 -11.88 7.95 -8.49
CA LEU A 165 -11.43 8.39 -9.80
C LEU A 165 -12.35 7.84 -10.90
N ALA A 166 -12.81 6.59 -10.78
CA ALA A 166 -13.77 5.98 -11.71
C ALA A 166 -15.16 6.65 -11.64
N GLU A 167 -15.55 7.20 -10.48
CA GLU A 167 -16.72 8.08 -10.33
C GLU A 167 -16.54 9.46 -11.01
N GLY A 168 -15.41 9.72 -11.68
CA GLY A 168 -15.14 10.97 -12.40
C GLY A 168 -14.55 12.10 -11.55
N LYS A 169 -14.12 11.82 -10.32
CA LYS A 169 -13.49 12.85 -9.46
C LYS A 169 -12.07 13.14 -9.89
N SER A 170 -11.66 14.39 -9.68
CA SER A 170 -10.25 14.76 -9.76
C SER A 170 -9.42 14.12 -8.65
N ALA A 171 -8.09 14.08 -8.81
CA ALA A 171 -7.18 13.55 -7.79
C ALA A 171 -7.32 14.27 -6.43
N LYS A 172 -7.55 15.59 -6.44
CA LYS A 172 -7.78 16.40 -5.23
C LYS A 172 -9.07 16.00 -4.53
N GLU A 173 -10.17 15.92 -5.26
CA GLU A 173 -11.47 15.55 -4.69
C GLU A 173 -11.48 14.11 -4.19
N ALA A 174 -10.85 13.18 -4.93
CA ALA A 174 -10.70 11.80 -4.51
C ALA A 174 -9.86 11.68 -3.24
N TYR A 175 -8.74 12.43 -3.14
CA TYR A 175 -7.95 12.54 -1.93
C TYR A 175 -8.77 13.09 -0.75
N GLN A 176 -9.51 14.17 -0.97
CA GLN A 176 -10.31 14.79 0.08
C GLN A 176 -11.41 13.85 0.58
N LYS A 177 -12.07 13.13 -0.33
CA LYS A 177 -13.12 12.16 0.01
C LYS A 177 -12.59 10.98 0.86
N LEU A 178 -11.34 10.55 0.65
CA LEU A 178 -10.74 9.47 1.44
C LEU A 178 -10.62 9.80 2.93
N TYR A 179 -10.37 11.06 3.27
CA TYR A 179 -10.09 11.48 4.65
C TYR A 179 -11.25 12.25 5.28
N GLY A 180 -12.19 12.76 4.48
CA GLY A 180 -13.40 13.43 4.96
C GLY A 180 -13.07 14.58 5.91
N THR A 181 -13.54 14.49 7.14
CA THR A 181 -13.32 15.50 8.18
C THR A 181 -11.94 15.41 8.85
N ASN A 182 -11.15 14.37 8.58
CA ASN A 182 -9.81 14.19 9.13
C ASN A 182 -8.72 14.87 8.26
N LEU A 183 -9.01 16.09 7.81
CA LEU A 183 -8.13 16.90 6.98
C LEU A 183 -7.83 18.23 7.67
N SER A 184 -6.57 18.68 7.61
CA SER A 184 -6.25 20.05 7.99
C SER A 184 -6.66 21.04 6.90
N ALA A 185 -6.88 22.30 7.27
CA ALA A 185 -6.94 23.38 6.28
C ALA A 185 -5.64 23.35 5.43
N ASN A 186 -5.80 23.47 4.11
CA ASN A 186 -4.71 23.47 3.13
C ASN A 186 -3.91 22.15 2.99
N GLU A 187 -4.47 21.00 3.38
CA GLU A 187 -3.72 19.74 3.34
C GLU A 187 -3.25 19.34 1.95
N TRP A 188 -4.05 19.62 0.91
CA TRP A 188 -3.69 19.33 -0.46
C TRP A 188 -2.51 20.19 -0.94
N GLU A 189 -2.50 21.46 -0.56
CA GLU A 189 -1.43 22.41 -0.86
C GLU A 189 -0.14 22.02 -0.12
N ILE A 190 -0.24 21.50 1.12
CA ILE A 190 0.89 20.91 1.85
C ILE A 190 1.42 19.67 1.13
N LEU A 191 0.55 18.80 0.61
CA LEU A 191 0.94 17.64 -0.20
C LEU A 191 1.72 18.07 -1.44
N ILE A 192 1.24 19.07 -2.19
CA ILE A 192 1.95 19.59 -3.37
C ILE A 192 3.31 20.17 -2.96
N SER A 193 3.39 20.91 -1.85
CA SER A 193 4.65 21.46 -1.35
C SER A 193 5.65 20.36 -1.00
N ASN A 194 5.21 19.30 -0.31
CA ASN A 194 6.03 18.15 0.00
C ASN A 194 6.48 17.40 -1.26
N TYR A 195 5.56 17.22 -2.21
CA TYR A 195 5.85 16.61 -3.51
C TYR A 195 6.94 17.38 -4.25
N LYS A 196 6.84 18.70 -4.33
CA LYS A 196 7.85 19.57 -4.95
C LYS A 196 9.23 19.38 -4.31
N LYS A 197 9.32 19.44 -2.97
CA LYS A 197 10.60 19.25 -2.25
C LYS A 197 11.23 17.88 -2.53
N ILE A 198 10.42 16.83 -2.54
CA ILE A 198 10.87 15.47 -2.85
C ILE A 198 11.37 15.40 -4.30
N TYR A 199 10.58 15.94 -5.24
CA TYR A 199 10.91 15.94 -6.66
C TYR A 199 12.24 16.65 -6.94
N GLU A 200 12.43 17.84 -6.37
CA GLU A 200 13.67 18.61 -6.50
C GLU A 200 14.88 17.86 -5.93
N TYR A 201 14.73 17.23 -4.76
CA TYR A 201 15.76 16.39 -4.16
C TYR A 201 16.18 15.26 -5.11
N VAL A 202 15.20 14.50 -5.62
CA VAL A 202 15.44 13.34 -6.48
C VAL A 202 16.10 13.74 -7.81
N ILE A 203 15.72 14.88 -8.38
CA ILE A 203 16.39 15.41 -9.58
C ILE A 203 17.80 15.93 -9.27
N SER A 204 18.01 16.56 -8.11
CA SER A 204 19.35 17.05 -7.74
C SER A 204 20.35 15.92 -7.47
N GLU A 205 19.93 14.81 -6.85
CA GLU A 205 20.79 13.63 -6.62
C GLU A 205 21.01 12.77 -7.88
N SER A 206 20.18 12.95 -8.91
CA SER A 206 20.33 12.24 -10.19
C SER A 206 21.14 13.02 -11.23
N LYS A 207 21.65 14.21 -10.89
CA LYS A 207 22.65 14.89 -11.72
C LYS A 207 24.01 14.19 -11.56
N PRO A 208 24.69 13.86 -12.67
CA PRO A 208 25.95 13.12 -12.68
C PRO A 208 27.11 13.87 -12.02
#